data_AF-A0A0C3Q0K2-F1
#
_entry.id   AF-A0A0C3Q0K2-F1
#
_cell.length_a   1.000
_cell.length_b   1.000
_cell.length_c   1.000
_cell.angle_alpha   90.00
_cell.angle_beta   90.00
_cell.angle_gamma   90.00
#
_symmetry.space_group_name_H-M   'P 1'
#
loop_
_entity.id
_entity.type
_entity.pdbx_description
1 polymer ?
#
loop_
_entity_poly.entity_id
_entity_poly.type
_entity_poly.pdbx_seq_one_letter_code
_entity_poly.pdbx_strand_id
1 'polypeptide(L)'
;MPKQTREEVDVTSALKNILDNYPAGSATLREILQNTDDAGAKKQTFILDTRKYGSNSLVGSELHVCQGPAIIATNDAYFKPKDWKAIITILNSSKTQDETSTGKYGLGFRSCYHITDNPHILSDDKLLILDPHARVEKYQGGVELDTKNVPNEDGEIERKVYEDHFATFSTVLKPDDEVYPGTAIRLPLRLEGFESKLKSSPTKVEDARKMFKDFI
;
A
#
# COMPACT_ATOMS: atom_id res chain seq x y z
N MET A 1 44.53 -0.05 -2.82
CA MET A 1 43.57 0.58 -1.88
C MET A 1 42.55 -0.48 -1.46
N PRO A 2 42.27 -0.66 -0.17
CA PRO A 2 41.22 -1.58 0.26
C PRO A 2 39.85 -1.08 -0.22
N LYS A 3 38.99 -2.00 -0.69
CA LYS A 3 37.60 -1.70 -1.07
C LYS A 3 36.71 -1.80 0.16
N GLN A 4 35.93 -0.75 0.42
CA GLN A 4 34.85 -0.81 1.40
C GLN A 4 33.75 -1.74 0.86
N THR A 5 33.21 -2.60 1.74
CA THR A 5 32.07 -3.48 1.46
C THR A 5 31.15 -3.51 2.68
N ARG A 6 29.89 -3.90 2.49
CA ARG A 6 28.89 -4.10 3.55
C ARG A 6 27.92 -5.22 3.15
N GLU A 7 27.23 -5.82 4.10
CA GLU A 7 26.11 -6.72 3.80
C GLU A 7 24.92 -5.94 3.18
N GLU A 8 24.15 -6.63 2.34
CA GLU A 8 22.96 -6.10 1.68
C GLU A 8 21.70 -6.82 2.19
N VAL A 9 20.58 -6.10 2.25
CA VAL A 9 19.28 -6.63 2.66
C VAL A 9 18.34 -6.61 1.48
N ASP A 10 17.83 -7.79 1.08
CA ASP A 10 16.76 -7.91 0.09
C ASP A 10 15.40 -7.70 0.76
N VAL A 11 14.75 -6.58 0.39
CA VAL A 11 13.42 -6.17 0.86
C VAL A 11 12.37 -7.26 0.61
N THR A 12 12.39 -7.89 -0.56
CA THR A 12 11.39 -8.90 -0.91
C THR A 12 11.54 -10.16 -0.08
N SER A 13 12.78 -10.60 0.17
CA SER A 13 13.08 -11.72 1.06
C SER A 13 12.66 -11.43 2.52
N ALA A 14 12.90 -10.21 3.02
CA ALA A 14 12.48 -9.81 4.36
C ALA A 14 10.95 -9.83 4.52
N LEU A 15 10.23 -9.29 3.53
CA LEU A 15 8.76 -9.30 3.53
C LEU A 15 8.20 -10.72 3.39
N LYS A 16 8.78 -11.56 2.52
CA LYS A 16 8.39 -12.97 2.39
C LYS A 16 8.51 -13.71 3.72
N ASN A 17 9.61 -13.53 4.45
CA ASN A 17 9.80 -14.15 5.76
C ASN A 17 8.74 -13.71 6.78
N ILE A 18 8.30 -12.45 6.71
CA ILE A 18 7.18 -11.97 7.55
C ILE A 18 5.89 -12.69 7.16
N LEU A 19 5.58 -12.78 5.87
CA LEU A 19 4.36 -13.42 5.36
C LEU A 19 4.27 -14.90 5.71
N ASP A 20 5.38 -15.64 5.64
CA ASP A 20 5.44 -17.07 5.99
C ASP A 20 5.05 -17.33 7.45
N ASN A 21 5.19 -16.32 8.33
CA ASN A 21 4.93 -16.43 9.77
C ASN A 21 3.68 -15.64 10.23
N TYR A 22 2.95 -15.00 9.31
CA TYR A 22 1.81 -14.12 9.66
C TYR A 22 0.51 -14.60 9.03
N PRO A 23 -0.61 -14.61 9.78
CA PRO A 23 -1.89 -15.07 9.25
C PRO A 23 -2.36 -14.28 8.03
N ALA A 24 -3.03 -14.97 7.10
CA ALA A 24 -3.60 -14.42 5.88
C ALA A 24 -5.14 -14.35 5.94
N GLY A 25 -5.77 -13.88 4.86
CA GLY A 25 -7.23 -13.87 4.74
C GLY A 25 -7.88 -12.78 5.60
N SER A 26 -9.01 -13.08 6.25
CA SER A 26 -9.74 -12.07 7.05
C SER A 26 -8.95 -11.52 8.24
N ALA A 27 -7.87 -12.18 8.66
CA ALA A 27 -6.91 -11.62 9.62
C ALA A 27 -6.28 -10.31 9.12
N THR A 28 -5.95 -10.20 7.82
CA THR A 28 -5.42 -8.96 7.23
C THR A 28 -6.42 -7.80 7.37
N LEU A 29 -7.73 -8.06 7.23
CA LEU A 29 -8.75 -7.03 7.41
C LEU A 29 -8.86 -6.59 8.88
N ARG A 30 -8.70 -7.53 9.83
CA ARG A 30 -8.65 -7.23 11.27
C ARG A 30 -7.44 -6.37 11.64
N GLU A 31 -6.28 -6.62 11.06
CA GLU A 31 -5.09 -5.78 11.25
C GLU A 31 -5.30 -4.35 10.74
N ILE A 32 -5.97 -4.18 9.59
CA ILE A 32 -6.31 -2.85 9.06
C ILE A 32 -7.33 -2.15 9.98
N LEU A 33 -8.31 -2.88 10.51
CA LEU A 33 -9.25 -2.34 11.49
C LEU A 33 -8.53 -1.90 12.78
N GLN A 34 -7.62 -2.71 13.31
CA GLN A 34 -6.83 -2.34 14.49
C GLN A 34 -6.00 -1.08 14.24
N ASN A 35 -5.34 -0.96 13.08
CA ASN A 35 -4.62 0.26 12.72
C ASN A 35 -5.55 1.49 12.65
N THR A 36 -6.82 1.28 12.29
CA THR A 36 -7.83 2.33 12.23
C THR A 36 -8.23 2.79 13.64
N ASP A 37 -8.43 1.83 14.55
CA ASP A 37 -8.70 2.10 15.97
C ASP A 37 -7.53 2.84 16.62
N ASP A 38 -6.29 2.38 16.38
CA ASP A 38 -5.06 3.00 16.91
C ASP A 38 -4.84 4.43 16.38
N ALA A 39 -5.31 4.71 15.16
CA ALA A 39 -5.30 6.05 14.58
C ALA A 39 -6.37 6.97 15.20
N GLY A 40 -7.34 6.41 15.94
CA GLY A 40 -8.45 7.12 16.56
C GLY A 40 -9.57 7.47 15.58
N ALA A 41 -9.68 6.74 14.46
CA ALA A 41 -10.77 6.94 13.50
C ALA A 41 -12.11 6.47 14.09
N LYS A 42 -13.22 7.05 13.61
CA LYS A 42 -14.57 6.67 14.04
C LYS A 42 -15.25 5.70 13.08
N LYS A 43 -14.73 5.58 11.86
CA LYS A 43 -15.33 4.74 10.83
C LYS A 43 -14.26 4.03 10.01
N GLN A 44 -14.45 2.72 9.81
CA GLN A 44 -13.70 1.93 8.83
C GLN A 44 -14.67 1.40 7.77
N THR A 45 -14.33 1.56 6.50
CA THR A 45 -15.09 1.03 5.36
C THR A 45 -14.19 0.15 4.51
N PHE A 46 -14.61 -1.08 4.24
CA PHE A 46 -13.97 -1.98 3.30
C PHE A 46 -14.80 -2.07 2.01
N ILE A 47 -14.14 -1.88 0.87
CA ILE A 47 -14.74 -1.87 -0.46
C ILE A 47 -13.98 -2.88 -1.31
N LEU A 48 -14.70 -3.78 -1.96
CA LEU A 48 -14.14 -4.60 -3.04
C LEU A 48 -14.44 -3.92 -4.36
N ASP A 49 -13.47 -3.18 -4.89
CA ASP A 49 -13.55 -2.57 -6.21
C ASP A 49 -13.14 -3.59 -7.27
N THR A 50 -14.04 -3.89 -8.21
CA THR A 50 -13.80 -4.88 -9.27
C THR A 50 -13.58 -4.25 -10.64
N ARG A 51 -13.50 -2.91 -10.70
CA ARG A 51 -13.21 -2.18 -11.93
C ARG A 51 -11.77 -2.39 -12.39
N LYS A 52 -11.54 -2.06 -13.66
CA LYS A 52 -10.22 -1.94 -14.28
C LYS A 52 -10.06 -0.50 -14.78
N TYR A 53 -8.85 0.02 -14.68
CA TYR A 53 -8.50 1.40 -15.00
C TYR A 53 -7.52 1.46 -16.17
N GLY A 54 -7.29 2.68 -16.69
CA GLY A 54 -6.27 2.92 -17.70
C GLY A 54 -4.86 2.70 -17.15
N SER A 55 -3.88 2.61 -18.04
CA SER A 55 -2.47 2.39 -17.68
C SER A 55 -1.51 3.16 -18.60
N ASN A 56 -1.97 4.24 -19.18
CA ASN A 56 -1.22 5.08 -20.12
C ASN A 56 -0.41 6.17 -19.41
N SER A 57 -0.86 6.58 -18.22
CA SER A 57 -0.34 7.72 -17.46
C SER A 57 0.11 7.28 -16.06
N LEU A 58 1.13 6.42 -16.01
CA LEU A 58 1.72 5.91 -14.77
C LEU A 58 3.17 6.37 -14.65
N VAL A 59 3.69 6.47 -13.42
CA VAL A 59 5.12 6.74 -13.17
C VAL A 59 6.07 5.72 -13.82
N GLY A 60 5.56 4.53 -14.13
CA GLY A 60 6.26 3.46 -14.83
C GLY A 60 5.23 2.47 -15.40
N SER A 61 5.47 1.99 -16.61
CA SER A 61 4.56 1.08 -17.33
C SER A 61 4.39 -0.28 -16.62
N GLU A 62 5.36 -0.65 -15.78
CA GLU A 62 5.39 -1.86 -14.96
C GLU A 62 4.24 -1.87 -13.94
N LEU A 63 3.76 -0.70 -13.52
CA LEU A 63 2.67 -0.56 -12.55
C LEU A 63 1.28 -0.78 -13.16
N HIS A 64 1.16 -1.12 -14.44
CA HIS A 64 -0.12 -1.52 -15.05
C HIS A 64 -0.80 -2.67 -14.29
N VAL A 65 -0.01 -3.53 -13.62
CA VAL A 65 -0.50 -4.62 -12.77
C VAL A 65 -1.34 -4.14 -11.59
N CYS A 66 -1.22 -2.87 -11.21
CA CYS A 66 -1.95 -2.26 -10.09
C CYS A 66 -3.34 -1.72 -10.50
N GLN A 67 -3.64 -1.68 -11.80
CA GLN A 67 -4.83 -1.03 -12.38
C GLN A 67 -6.07 -1.94 -12.44
N GLY A 68 -5.98 -3.15 -11.89
CA GLY A 68 -7.09 -4.10 -11.80
C GLY A 68 -7.92 -4.00 -10.51
N PRO A 69 -8.76 -5.02 -10.24
CA PRO A 69 -9.53 -5.15 -9.01
C PRO A 69 -8.69 -4.97 -7.75
N ALA A 70 -9.30 -4.44 -6.68
CA ALA A 70 -8.62 -4.14 -5.42
C ALA A 70 -9.55 -4.20 -4.22
N ILE A 71 -8.96 -4.46 -3.05
CA ILE A 71 -9.59 -4.12 -1.77
C ILE A 71 -9.18 -2.68 -1.43
N ILE A 72 -10.16 -1.83 -1.12
CA ILE A 72 -9.93 -0.48 -0.59
C ILE A 72 -10.44 -0.46 0.84
N ALA A 73 -9.57 -0.08 1.78
CA ALA A 73 -9.88 0.09 3.17
C ALA A 73 -9.73 1.57 3.52
N THR A 74 -10.79 2.23 3.97
CA THR A 74 -10.76 3.67 4.23
C THR A 74 -11.41 4.09 5.54
N ASN A 75 -10.79 5.09 6.18
CA ASN A 75 -11.24 5.69 7.43
C ASN A 75 -11.06 7.21 7.47
N ASP A 76 -11.60 7.82 8.52
CA ASP A 76 -11.63 9.26 8.78
C ASP A 76 -10.44 9.78 9.62
N ALA A 77 -9.39 8.98 9.81
CA ALA A 77 -8.14 9.42 10.43
C ALA A 77 -7.05 9.69 9.38
N TYR A 78 -6.16 10.63 9.69
CA TYR A 78 -5.02 10.99 8.83
C TYR A 78 -3.77 10.24 9.24
N PHE A 79 -2.93 9.89 8.27
CA PHE A 79 -1.55 9.50 8.54
C PHE A 79 -0.74 10.68 9.08
N LYS A 80 -0.09 10.49 10.22
CA LYS A 80 0.82 11.49 10.82
C LYS A 80 2.23 11.29 10.26
N PRO A 81 3.14 12.27 10.39
CA PRO A 81 4.54 12.14 9.94
C PRO A 81 5.26 10.88 10.45
N LYS A 82 4.96 10.46 11.69
CA LYS A 82 5.50 9.21 12.26
C LYS A 82 4.98 7.95 11.55
N ASP A 83 3.76 7.98 11.04
CA ASP A 83 3.10 6.83 10.41
C ASP A 83 3.65 6.63 9.01
N TRP A 84 3.88 7.72 8.26
CA TRP A 84 4.60 7.71 6.98
C TRP A 84 6.02 7.13 7.11
N LYS A 85 6.76 7.51 8.14
CA LYS A 85 8.09 6.93 8.40
C LYS A 85 8.00 5.45 8.79
N ALA A 86 7.00 5.09 9.59
CA ALA A 86 6.81 3.71 10.04
C ALA A 86 6.43 2.78 8.88
N ILE A 87 5.56 3.21 7.97
CA ILE A 87 5.05 2.36 6.89
C ILE A 87 6.11 2.01 5.84
N ILE A 88 7.12 2.87 5.64
CA ILE A 88 8.26 2.56 4.76
C ILE A 88 9.38 1.78 5.46
N THR A 89 9.37 1.71 6.80
CA THR A 89 10.40 0.98 7.57
C THR A 89 10.02 -0.50 7.69
N ILE A 90 10.73 -1.41 7.02
CA ILE A 90 10.39 -2.84 6.96
C ILE A 90 10.69 -3.56 8.29
N LEU A 91 11.90 -3.37 8.83
CA LEU A 91 12.32 -3.90 10.12
C LEU A 91 12.83 -2.75 10.97
N ASN A 92 12.30 -2.61 12.18
CA ASN A 92 12.83 -1.66 13.15
C ASN A 92 13.44 -2.45 14.31
N SER A 93 14.77 -2.52 14.35
CA SER A 93 15.53 -3.25 15.37
C SER A 93 15.45 -2.63 16.77
N SER A 94 14.90 -1.43 16.90
CA SER A 94 14.93 -0.64 18.15
C SER A 94 13.80 -0.92 19.15
N LYS A 95 12.94 -1.94 18.92
CA LYS A 95 11.77 -2.22 19.79
C LYS A 95 11.70 -3.67 20.29
N THR A 96 12.82 -4.22 20.74
CA THR A 96 12.90 -5.56 21.35
C THR A 96 12.53 -5.63 22.83
N GLN A 97 11.86 -4.63 23.44
CA GLN A 97 11.60 -4.64 24.89
C GLN A 97 10.26 -4.06 25.37
N ASP A 98 9.16 -4.23 24.64
CA ASP A 98 7.83 -4.07 25.25
C ASP A 98 6.88 -5.14 24.73
N GLU A 99 6.99 -6.34 25.31
CA GLU A 99 6.06 -7.46 25.11
C GLU A 99 4.64 -7.17 25.65
N THR A 100 4.44 -6.03 26.31
CA THR A 100 3.16 -5.58 26.88
C THR A 100 2.40 -4.59 26.00
N SER A 101 3.04 -4.03 24.97
CA SER A 101 2.37 -3.26 23.93
C SER A 101 1.84 -4.24 22.88
N THR A 102 0.57 -4.64 23.01
CA THR A 102 -0.12 -5.62 22.14
C THR A 102 -0.18 -5.26 20.65
N GLY A 103 0.37 -4.13 20.22
CA GLY A 103 0.59 -3.78 18.81
C GLY A 103 2.02 -4.08 18.37
N LYS A 104 2.21 -5.12 17.56
CA LYS A 104 3.42 -5.31 16.74
C LYS A 104 3.51 -4.18 15.70
N TYR A 105 3.87 -2.98 16.14
CA TYR A 105 3.90 -1.77 15.31
C TYR A 105 4.74 -2.02 14.05
N GLY A 106 4.06 -2.13 12.91
CA GLY A 106 4.65 -2.32 11.58
C GLY A 106 4.41 -3.69 10.95
N LEU A 107 4.17 -4.76 11.73
CA LEU A 107 3.92 -6.10 11.15
C LEU A 107 2.48 -6.26 10.64
N GLY A 108 1.50 -5.66 11.31
CA GLY A 108 0.09 -5.72 10.92
C GLY A 108 -0.13 -5.25 9.48
N PHE A 109 0.48 -4.13 9.08
CA PHE A 109 0.42 -3.65 7.70
C PHE A 109 1.13 -4.59 6.71
N ARG A 110 2.19 -5.31 7.10
CA ARG A 110 2.85 -6.25 6.18
C ARG A 110 1.97 -7.42 5.79
N SER A 111 0.94 -7.74 6.59
CA SER A 111 -0.06 -8.73 6.21
C SER A 111 -0.83 -8.37 4.93
N CYS A 112 -0.88 -7.07 4.54
CA CYS A 112 -1.43 -6.63 3.26
C CYS A 112 -0.72 -7.27 2.05
N TYR A 113 0.56 -7.63 2.19
CA TYR A 113 1.30 -8.29 1.12
C TYR A 113 0.83 -9.73 0.86
N HIS A 114 -0.06 -10.30 1.69
CA HIS A 114 -0.78 -11.53 1.31
C HIS A 114 -1.70 -11.32 0.11
N ILE A 115 -2.22 -10.10 -0.07
CA ILE A 115 -3.22 -9.72 -1.09
C ILE A 115 -2.56 -9.07 -2.30
N THR A 116 -1.56 -8.21 -2.08
CA THR A 116 -0.96 -7.35 -3.11
C THR A 116 0.55 -7.39 -3.06
N ASP A 117 1.20 -7.01 -4.16
CA ASP A 117 2.63 -6.67 -4.15
C ASP A 117 2.87 -5.17 -3.99
N ASN A 118 1.86 -4.34 -4.25
CA ASN A 118 2.00 -2.89 -4.36
C ASN A 118 0.86 -2.20 -3.59
N PRO A 119 0.92 -2.16 -2.25
CA PRO A 119 -0.08 -1.44 -1.48
C PRO A 119 0.08 0.07 -1.72
N HIS A 120 -1.05 0.74 -1.95
CA HIS A 120 -1.11 2.19 -2.10
C HIS A 120 -1.76 2.80 -0.85
N ILE A 121 -1.27 3.96 -0.42
CA ILE A 121 -1.79 4.70 0.73
C ILE A 121 -2.03 6.14 0.30
N LEU A 122 -3.29 6.54 0.34
CA LEU A 122 -3.74 7.91 0.10
C LEU A 122 -4.15 8.52 1.43
N SER A 123 -3.54 9.62 1.85
CA SER A 123 -3.96 10.39 3.03
C SER A 123 -3.52 11.83 2.90
N ASP A 124 -4.43 12.75 3.22
CA ASP A 124 -4.21 14.19 3.03
C ASP A 124 -3.80 14.50 1.58
N ASP A 125 -2.65 15.14 1.38
CA ASP A 125 -2.13 15.54 0.07
C ASP A 125 -1.20 14.51 -0.58
N LYS A 126 -1.10 13.30 -0.02
CA LYS A 126 -0.09 12.30 -0.43
C LYS A 126 -0.70 10.99 -0.88
N LEU A 127 -0.24 10.51 -2.03
CA LEU A 127 -0.39 9.15 -2.51
C LEU A 127 0.96 8.43 -2.50
N LEU A 128 1.14 7.48 -1.58
CA LEU A 128 2.30 6.59 -1.54
C LEU A 128 1.98 5.28 -2.25
N ILE A 129 2.81 4.87 -3.21
CA ILE A 129 2.76 3.57 -3.88
C ILE A 129 4.03 2.81 -3.49
N LEU A 130 3.88 1.73 -2.73
CA LEU A 130 5.02 0.88 -2.36
C LEU A 130 5.30 -0.13 -3.47
N ASP A 131 6.57 -0.35 -3.78
CA ASP A 131 7.02 -1.33 -4.76
C ASP A 131 8.28 -2.07 -4.26
N PRO A 132 8.12 -3.05 -3.35
CA PRO A 132 9.25 -3.76 -2.76
C PRO A 132 10.09 -4.53 -3.78
N HIS A 133 9.54 -4.83 -4.95
CA HIS A 133 10.27 -5.48 -6.06
C HIS A 133 11.12 -4.51 -6.88
N ALA A 134 11.01 -3.20 -6.64
CA ALA A 134 11.73 -2.14 -7.36
C ALA A 134 11.64 -2.28 -8.89
N ARG A 135 10.41 -2.47 -9.39
CA ARG A 135 10.11 -2.70 -10.81
C ARG A 135 10.31 -1.46 -11.64
N VAL A 136 10.01 -0.29 -11.08
CA VAL A 136 10.27 0.99 -11.73
C VAL A 136 11.68 1.45 -11.39
N GLU A 137 12.60 1.38 -12.35
CA GLU A 137 14.03 1.66 -12.14
C GLU A 137 14.29 3.05 -11.52
N LYS A 138 13.53 4.07 -11.95
CA LYS A 138 13.65 5.45 -11.44
C LYS A 138 13.17 5.60 -9.98
N TYR A 139 12.27 4.73 -9.52
CA TYR A 139 11.58 4.83 -8.23
C TYR A 139 11.72 3.53 -7.43
N GLN A 140 12.97 3.15 -7.14
CA GLN A 140 13.27 1.89 -6.45
C GLN A 140 12.65 1.86 -5.04
N GLY A 141 11.73 0.93 -4.81
CA GLY A 141 11.05 0.72 -3.53
C GLY A 141 9.66 1.37 -3.43
N GLY A 142 9.36 2.34 -4.29
CA GLY A 142 8.08 3.05 -4.30
C GLY A 142 8.19 4.52 -4.70
N VAL A 143 7.04 5.18 -4.82
CA VAL A 143 6.91 6.60 -5.18
C VAL A 143 5.86 7.28 -4.32
N GLU A 144 6.08 8.56 -3.98
CA GLU A 144 5.08 9.45 -3.38
C GLU A 144 4.65 10.46 -4.46
N LEU A 145 3.35 10.71 -4.57
CA LEU A 145 2.74 11.66 -5.50
C LEU A 145 1.86 12.66 -4.74
N ASP A 146 1.83 13.91 -5.19
CA ASP A 146 0.97 14.97 -4.66
C ASP A 146 -0.44 14.89 -5.28
N THR A 147 -1.46 14.94 -4.44
CA THR A 147 -2.87 14.89 -4.87
C THR A 147 -3.41 16.24 -5.32
N LYS A 148 -2.72 17.34 -5.03
CA LYS A 148 -3.18 18.69 -5.35
C LYS A 148 -3.10 18.95 -6.85
N ASN A 149 -4.04 19.73 -7.36
CA ASN A 149 -4.04 20.19 -8.74
C ASN A 149 -3.18 21.46 -8.91
N VAL A 150 -2.02 21.50 -8.26
CA VAL A 150 -1.07 22.62 -8.33
C VAL A 150 0.21 22.18 -9.04
N PRO A 151 0.85 23.07 -9.83
CA PRO A 151 2.13 22.75 -10.45
C PRO A 151 3.23 22.55 -9.40
N ASN A 152 4.09 21.56 -9.61
CA ASN A 152 5.34 21.36 -8.88
C ASN A 152 6.43 22.32 -9.39
N GLU A 153 7.66 22.16 -8.90
CA GLU A 153 8.81 23.00 -9.28
C GLU A 153 9.13 22.96 -10.78
N ASP A 154 8.78 21.86 -11.47
CA ASP A 154 8.95 21.68 -12.92
C ASP A 154 7.75 22.22 -13.73
N GLY A 155 6.73 22.78 -13.06
CA GLY A 155 5.50 23.28 -13.70
C GLY A 155 4.49 22.18 -14.06
N GLU A 156 4.72 20.95 -13.60
CA GLU A 156 3.85 19.81 -13.84
C GLU A 156 2.83 19.63 -12.73
N ILE A 157 1.59 19.29 -13.08
CA ILE A 157 0.58 18.88 -12.10
C ILE A 157 0.61 17.36 -12.04
N GLU A 158 1.23 16.78 -11.01
CA GLU A 158 1.43 15.33 -10.88
C GLU A 158 0.13 14.54 -11.04
N ARG A 159 -0.98 15.08 -10.50
CA ARG A 159 -2.30 14.48 -10.64
C ARG A 159 -2.80 14.34 -12.08
N LYS A 160 -2.36 15.22 -12.98
CA LYS A 160 -2.69 15.16 -14.42
C LYS A 160 -1.69 14.31 -15.19
N VAL A 161 -0.40 14.42 -14.85
CA VAL A 161 0.65 13.63 -15.50
C VAL A 161 0.47 12.14 -15.22
N TYR A 162 0.04 11.80 -14.01
CA TYR A 162 -0.15 10.43 -13.54
C TYR A 162 -1.62 10.06 -13.28
N GLU A 163 -2.53 10.57 -14.12
CA GLU A 163 -3.99 10.49 -13.89
C GLU A 163 -4.51 9.07 -13.64
N ASP A 164 -3.93 8.05 -14.29
CA ASP A 164 -4.36 6.66 -14.13
C ASP A 164 -4.09 6.13 -12.71
N HIS A 165 -3.05 6.61 -12.00
CA HIS A 165 -2.85 6.27 -10.59
C HIS A 165 -4.00 6.78 -9.71
N PHE A 166 -4.42 8.03 -9.94
CA PHE A 166 -5.48 8.67 -9.17
C PHE A 166 -6.88 8.16 -9.55
N ALA A 167 -7.10 7.76 -10.81
CA ALA A 167 -8.35 7.17 -11.26
C ALA A 167 -8.74 5.93 -10.42
N THR A 168 -7.74 5.17 -9.94
CA THR A 168 -7.95 4.00 -9.09
C THR A 168 -8.56 4.30 -7.71
N PHE A 169 -8.60 5.58 -7.31
CA PHE A 169 -9.22 6.08 -6.07
C PHE A 169 -10.55 6.80 -6.31
N SER A 170 -11.12 6.76 -7.52
CA SER A 170 -12.37 7.46 -7.89
C SER A 170 -13.60 7.14 -7.03
N THR A 171 -13.58 6.07 -6.22
CA THR A 171 -14.64 5.79 -5.22
C THR A 171 -14.58 6.71 -4.01
N VAL A 172 -13.40 7.24 -3.67
CA VAL A 172 -13.15 7.97 -2.42
C VAL A 172 -12.61 9.37 -2.65
N LEU A 173 -11.81 9.58 -3.70
CA LEU A 173 -11.22 10.86 -4.08
C LEU A 173 -11.90 11.39 -5.35
N LYS A 174 -12.59 12.54 -5.24
CA LYS A 174 -13.26 13.18 -6.38
C LYS A 174 -12.27 14.00 -7.20
N PRO A 175 -12.53 14.24 -8.50
CA PRO A 175 -11.65 15.03 -9.36
C PRO A 175 -11.29 16.43 -8.80
N ASP A 176 -12.24 17.09 -8.14
CA ASP A 176 -12.06 18.43 -7.59
C ASP A 176 -11.48 18.44 -6.16
N ASP A 177 -11.30 17.28 -5.53
CA ASP A 177 -10.73 17.20 -4.18
C ASP A 177 -9.21 17.42 -4.27
N GLU A 178 -8.69 18.46 -3.62
CA GLU A 178 -7.24 18.72 -3.54
C GLU A 178 -6.52 17.75 -2.59
N VAL A 179 -7.22 17.27 -1.57
CA VAL A 179 -6.71 16.37 -0.52
C VAL A 179 -7.76 15.34 -0.17
N TYR A 180 -7.33 14.18 0.33
CA TYR A 180 -8.23 13.18 0.87
C TYR A 180 -8.45 13.39 2.39
N PRO A 181 -9.69 13.62 2.87
CA PRO A 181 -9.98 13.93 4.26
C PRO A 181 -10.04 12.66 5.13
N GLY A 182 -8.92 11.92 5.20
CA GLY A 182 -8.79 10.66 5.92
C GLY A 182 -7.67 9.82 5.34
N THR A 183 -7.78 8.49 5.47
CA THR A 183 -6.84 7.53 4.90
C THR A 183 -7.56 6.51 4.04
N ALA A 184 -7.04 6.21 2.85
CA ALA A 184 -7.46 5.10 2.01
C ALA A 184 -6.26 4.22 1.65
N ILE A 185 -6.30 2.96 2.08
CA ILE A 185 -5.34 1.93 1.71
C ILE A 185 -5.96 1.12 0.57
N ARG A 186 -5.33 1.15 -0.60
CA ARG A 186 -5.75 0.35 -1.76
C ARG A 186 -4.77 -0.80 -1.96
N LEU A 187 -5.32 -2.01 -2.04
CA LEU A 187 -4.59 -3.25 -2.24
C LEU A 187 -4.99 -3.85 -3.59
N PRO A 188 -4.31 -3.47 -4.70
CA PRO A 188 -4.52 -4.12 -5.99
C PRO A 188 -4.31 -5.63 -5.85
N LEU A 189 -5.27 -6.43 -6.28
CA LEU A 189 -5.16 -7.88 -6.17
C LEU A 189 -4.01 -8.38 -7.05
N ARG A 190 -3.15 -9.25 -6.51
CA ARG A 190 -2.00 -9.78 -7.25
C ARG A 190 -2.44 -10.44 -8.56
N LEU A 191 -1.94 -9.90 -9.67
CA LEU A 191 -2.31 -10.30 -11.02
C LEU A 191 -1.76 -11.68 -11.36
N GLU A 192 -2.58 -12.51 -12.02
CA GLU A 192 -2.17 -13.82 -12.51
C GLU A 192 -1.13 -13.72 -13.63
N GLY A 193 -0.13 -14.58 -13.61
CA GLY A 193 0.95 -14.61 -14.60
C GLY A 193 2.06 -13.58 -14.38
N PHE A 194 1.98 -12.76 -13.33
CA PHE A 194 3.03 -11.78 -12.99
C PHE A 194 3.93 -12.30 -11.87
N GLU A 195 5.25 -12.15 -12.04
CA GLU A 195 6.21 -12.68 -11.07
C GLU A 195 6.20 -11.88 -9.77
N SER A 196 6.07 -12.59 -8.64
CA SER A 196 6.24 -12.02 -7.32
C SER A 196 7.12 -12.88 -6.43
N LYS A 197 8.20 -12.27 -5.96
CA LYS A 197 9.08 -12.80 -4.89
C LYS A 197 8.40 -12.89 -3.52
N LEU A 198 7.25 -12.23 -3.31
CA LEU A 198 6.51 -12.29 -2.05
C LEU A 198 5.58 -13.51 -1.99
N LYS A 199 4.85 -13.77 -3.08
CA LYS A 199 3.91 -14.90 -3.17
C LYS A 199 3.64 -15.26 -4.63
N SER A 200 3.78 -16.54 -4.97
CA SER A 200 3.56 -17.03 -6.34
C SER A 200 2.09 -17.12 -6.74
N SER A 201 1.17 -17.24 -5.77
CA SER A 201 -0.26 -17.36 -6.04
C SER A 201 -0.89 -15.99 -6.31
N PRO A 202 -1.66 -15.82 -7.40
CA PRO A 202 -2.47 -14.61 -7.59
C PRO A 202 -3.54 -14.49 -6.51
N THR A 203 -4.13 -13.31 -6.40
CA THR A 203 -5.30 -13.09 -5.53
C THR A 203 -6.53 -12.86 -6.41
N LYS A 204 -7.49 -13.77 -6.34
CA LYS A 204 -8.71 -13.68 -7.15
C LYS A 204 -9.76 -12.83 -6.44
N VAL A 205 -10.71 -12.31 -7.21
CA VAL A 205 -11.84 -11.55 -6.66
C VAL A 205 -12.67 -12.43 -5.71
N GLU A 206 -12.76 -13.72 -5.98
CA GLU A 206 -13.45 -14.71 -5.14
C GLU A 206 -12.77 -14.86 -3.77
N ASP A 207 -11.43 -14.83 -3.73
CA ASP A 207 -10.66 -14.87 -2.49
C ASP A 207 -10.98 -13.63 -1.64
N ALA A 208 -10.97 -12.45 -2.26
CA ALA A 208 -11.32 -11.20 -1.60
C ALA A 208 -12.77 -11.19 -1.09
N ARG A 209 -13.73 -11.72 -1.88
CA ARG A 209 -15.12 -11.90 -1.43
C ARG A 209 -15.22 -12.84 -0.25
N LYS A 210 -14.45 -13.93 -0.25
CA LYS A 210 -14.41 -14.87 0.87
C LYS A 210 -13.84 -14.20 2.13
N MET A 211 -12.78 -13.40 1.99
CA MET A 211 -12.23 -12.63 3.10
C MET A 211 -13.27 -11.71 3.75
N PHE A 212 -14.12 -11.05 2.95
CA PHE A 212 -15.18 -10.18 3.46
C PHE A 212 -16.26 -11.00 4.19
N LYS A 213 -16.64 -12.17 3.65
CA LYS A 213 -17.60 -13.08 4.31
C LYS A 213 -17.07 -13.64 5.62
N ASP A 214 -15.78 -13.99 5.68
CA ASP A 214 -15.12 -14.53 6.88
C ASP A 214 -14.76 -13.43 7.92
N PHE A 215 -14.98 -12.16 7.58
CA PHE A 215 -14.72 -11.02 8.47
C PHE A 215 -15.94 -10.61 9.28
N ILE A 216 -17.14 -10.80 8.71
CA ILE A 216 -18.44 -10.56 9.33
C ILE A 216 -18.83 -11.78 10.18
#